data_AF-A0A9J7GP99-F1
#
_entry.id   AF-A0A9J7GP99-F1
#
_cell.length_a   1.000
_cell.length_b   1.000
_cell.length_c   1.000
_cell.angle_alpha   90.00
_cell.angle_beta   90.00
_cell.angle_gamma   90.00
#
_symmetry.space_group_name_H-M   'P 1'
#
loop_
_entity.id
_entity.type
_entity.pdbx_description
1 polymer ?
#
loop_
_entity_poly.entity_id
_entity_poly.type
_entity_poly.pdbx_seq_one_letter_code
_entity_poly.pdbx_strand_id
1 'polypeptide(L)'
;MEHRISTFKNWPFLEGCSCTPERMEEAAFIHCPTEKEPDLAQCFFCFKELEGWEPDDNPMQEHKKHSPKCAFLIVKKQFEELTLGEFLKLDKERAKNKIAKETNSKQKEFEETAKTVRYSIEQLVALE
;
A
#
# COMPACT_ATOMS: atom_id res chain seq x y z
N MET A 1 -16.41 4.99 -4.98
CA MET A 1 -16.01 5.20 -3.57
C MET A 1 -16.45 4.02 -2.69
N GLU A 2 -17.74 3.66 -2.69
CA GLU A 2 -18.34 2.60 -1.84
C GLU A 2 -17.66 1.21 -1.87
N HIS A 3 -16.95 0.85 -2.93
CA HIS A 3 -16.24 -0.42 -2.98
C HIS A 3 -15.07 -0.53 -1.99
N ARG A 4 -14.41 0.59 -1.64
CA ARG A 4 -13.21 0.56 -0.77
C ARG A 4 -13.57 0.38 0.70
N ILE A 5 -14.60 1.08 1.20
CA ILE A 5 -15.03 0.95 2.61
C ILE A 5 -15.41 -0.49 2.96
N SER A 6 -16.02 -1.22 2.01
CA SER A 6 -16.40 -2.63 2.19
C SER A 6 -15.21 -3.59 2.44
N THR A 7 -13.97 -3.14 2.19
CA THR A 7 -12.78 -3.95 2.45
C THR A 7 -12.46 -4.04 3.94
N PHE A 8 -12.84 -3.05 4.74
CA PHE A 8 -12.55 -2.94 6.17
C PHE A 8 -13.41 -3.89 7.01
N LYS A 9 -13.06 -5.17 7.00
CA LYS A 9 -13.74 -6.22 7.77
C LYS A 9 -13.00 -6.44 9.09
N ASN A 10 -13.72 -6.34 10.21
CA ASN A 10 -13.14 -6.44 11.55
C ASN A 10 -12.02 -5.41 11.83
N TRP A 11 -12.15 -4.21 11.24
CA TRP A 11 -11.22 -3.13 11.51
C TRP A 11 -11.33 -2.70 12.99
N PRO A 12 -10.20 -2.58 13.72
CA PRO A 12 -10.23 -2.41 15.17
C PRO A 12 -10.68 -1.01 15.63
N PHE A 13 -10.58 0.00 14.76
CA PHE A 13 -10.82 1.40 15.13
C PHE A 13 -12.12 1.91 14.54
N LEU A 14 -13.15 2.02 15.38
CA LEU A 14 -14.50 2.43 14.99
C LEU A 14 -14.83 3.81 15.57
N GLU A 15 -16.02 3.96 16.16
CA GLU A 15 -16.48 5.23 16.73
C GLU A 15 -15.49 5.80 17.76
N GLY A 16 -15.23 7.11 17.68
CA GLY A 16 -14.29 7.81 18.56
C GLY A 16 -12.82 7.78 18.13
N CYS A 17 -12.47 7.06 17.05
CA CYS A 17 -11.10 7.02 16.51
C CYS A 17 -10.91 7.98 15.32
N SER A 18 -9.68 8.37 15.05
CA SER A 18 -9.26 9.18 13.89
C SER A 18 -8.99 8.36 12.63
N CYS A 19 -8.82 7.04 12.77
CA CYS A 19 -8.54 6.09 11.68
C CYS A 19 -9.71 5.13 11.43
N THR A 20 -10.95 5.64 11.44
CA THR A 20 -12.15 4.83 11.11
C THR A 20 -12.13 4.34 9.67
N PRO A 21 -12.89 3.28 9.31
CA PRO A 21 -13.00 2.81 7.93
C PRO A 21 -13.33 3.91 6.91
N GLU A 22 -14.19 4.86 7.27
CA GLU A 22 -14.56 6.01 6.44
C GLU A 22 -13.34 6.91 6.18
N ARG A 23 -12.61 7.28 7.23
CA ARG A 23 -11.41 8.13 7.10
C ARG A 23 -10.27 7.44 6.37
N MET A 24 -10.13 6.13 6.56
CA MET A 24 -9.18 5.30 5.82
C MET A 24 -9.55 5.28 4.32
N GLU A 25 -10.84 5.12 4.00
CA GLU A 25 -11.35 5.13 2.64
C GLU A 25 -11.14 6.47 1.93
N GLU A 26 -11.42 7.58 2.62
CA GLU A 26 -11.18 8.96 2.15
C GLU A 26 -9.70 9.20 1.83
N ALA A 27 -8.79 8.60 2.62
CA ALA A 27 -7.36 8.63 2.40
C ALA A 27 -6.87 7.61 1.35
N ALA A 28 -7.78 6.98 0.59
CA ALA A 28 -7.50 5.97 -0.43
C ALA A 28 -6.95 4.64 0.08
N PHE A 29 -7.09 4.33 1.36
CA PHE A 29 -6.74 3.00 1.86
C PHE A 29 -7.84 1.97 1.59
N ILE A 30 -7.41 0.73 1.40
CA ILE A 30 -8.20 -0.48 1.49
C ILE A 30 -7.58 -1.38 2.56
N HIS A 31 -8.39 -2.18 3.24
CA HIS A 31 -7.92 -3.16 4.21
C HIS A 31 -7.53 -4.45 3.48
N CYS A 32 -6.32 -4.93 3.74
CA CYS A 32 -5.76 -6.14 3.15
C CYS A 32 -4.97 -6.94 4.20
N PRO A 33 -5.65 -7.45 5.25
CA PRO A 33 -4.99 -8.06 6.39
C PRO A 33 -4.28 -9.36 6.03
N THR A 34 -3.21 -9.66 6.75
CA THR A 34 -2.59 -10.99 6.80
C THR A 34 -2.78 -11.59 8.20
N GLU A 35 -2.44 -12.87 8.38
CA GLU A 35 -2.48 -13.48 9.72
C GLU A 35 -1.53 -12.79 10.72
N LYS A 36 -0.45 -12.19 10.21
CA LYS A 36 0.56 -11.51 11.05
C LYS A 36 0.28 -10.02 11.21
N GLU A 37 -0.43 -9.42 10.27
CA GLU A 37 -0.63 -7.98 10.13
C GLU A 37 -2.15 -7.72 9.98
N PRO A 38 -2.92 -7.82 11.08
CA PRO A 38 -4.39 -7.81 11.03
C PRO A 38 -4.98 -6.44 10.67
N ASP A 39 -4.22 -5.36 10.84
CA ASP A 39 -4.60 -3.98 10.51
C ASP A 39 -3.86 -3.46 9.26
N LEU A 40 -3.28 -4.35 8.46
CA LEU A 40 -2.58 -3.96 7.23
C LEU A 40 -3.54 -3.26 6.25
N ALA A 41 -3.21 -2.02 5.93
CA ALA A 41 -3.93 -1.20 4.97
C ALA A 41 -3.01 -0.78 3.81
N GLN A 42 -3.56 -0.73 2.60
CA GLN A 42 -2.82 -0.38 1.39
C GLN A 42 -3.54 0.71 0.62
N CYS A 43 -2.79 1.71 0.12
CA CYS A 43 -3.36 2.68 -0.81
C CYS A 43 -3.72 2.02 -2.14
N PHE A 44 -4.96 2.15 -2.62
CA PHE A 44 -5.40 1.51 -3.88
C PHE A 44 -4.68 2.03 -5.14
N PHE A 45 -4.03 3.20 -5.04
CA PHE A 45 -3.42 3.91 -6.15
C PHE A 45 -1.89 3.78 -6.20
N CYS A 46 -1.20 4.07 -5.10
CA CYS A 46 0.26 3.96 -5.02
C CYS A 46 0.74 2.63 -4.46
N PHE A 47 -0.16 1.79 -3.95
CA PHE A 47 0.13 0.47 -3.38
C PHE A 47 1.07 0.48 -2.17
N LYS A 48 1.26 1.64 -1.52
CA LYS A 48 1.97 1.75 -0.25
C LYS A 48 1.14 1.07 0.84
N GLU A 49 1.77 0.10 1.50
CA GLU A 49 1.25 -0.60 2.68
C GLU A 49 1.71 0.11 3.96
N LEU A 50 0.80 0.15 4.94
CA LEU A 50 0.98 0.62 6.30
C LEU A 50 0.21 -0.29 7.26
N GLU A 51 0.84 -0.62 8.38
CA GLU A 51 0.30 -1.40 9.49
C GLU A 51 0.71 -0.73 10.82
N GLY A 52 0.20 -1.24 11.94
CA GLY A 52 0.47 -0.67 13.27
C GLY A 52 -0.26 0.65 13.51
N TRP A 53 -1.50 0.73 13.03
CA TRP A 53 -2.37 1.90 13.19
C TRP A 53 -2.75 2.09 14.66
N GLU A 54 -2.76 3.35 15.09
CA GLU A 54 -3.21 3.76 16.41
C GLU A 54 -4.53 4.53 16.31
N PRO A 55 -5.39 4.53 17.35
CA PRO A 55 -6.70 5.17 17.32
C PRO A 55 -6.69 6.65 16.92
N ASP A 56 -5.62 7.38 17.19
CA ASP A 56 -5.48 8.81 16.95
C ASP A 56 -4.79 9.15 15.61
N ASP A 57 -4.30 8.14 14.89
CA ASP A 57 -3.69 8.33 13.58
C ASP A 57 -4.64 8.99 12.58
N ASN A 58 -4.10 9.94 11.81
CA ASN A 58 -4.81 10.54 10.71
C ASN A 58 -4.40 9.88 9.38
N PRO A 59 -5.28 9.11 8.72
CA PRO A 59 -4.92 8.35 7.52
C PRO A 59 -4.37 9.22 6.38
N MET A 60 -4.91 10.42 6.20
CA MET A 60 -4.45 11.35 5.16
C MET A 60 -3.04 11.89 5.45
N GLN A 61 -2.71 12.14 6.72
CA GLN A 61 -1.37 12.57 7.13
C GLN A 61 -0.36 11.44 6.97
N GLU A 62 -0.70 10.23 7.41
CA GLU A 62 0.17 9.06 7.24
C GLU A 62 0.39 8.74 5.75
N HIS A 63 -0.64 8.83 4.90
CA HIS A 63 -0.46 8.69 3.46
C HIS A 63 0.51 9.75 2.89
N LYS A 64 0.36 11.03 3.27
CA LYS A 64 1.26 12.10 2.81
C LYS A 64 2.70 11.89 3.29
N LYS A 65 2.88 11.44 4.53
CA LYS A 65 4.20 11.18 5.12
C LYS A 65 4.91 10.02 4.43
N HIS A 66 4.19 8.93 4.16
CA HIS A 66 4.77 7.69 3.63
C HIS A 66 4.76 7.57 2.10
N SER A 67 3.96 8.38 1.40
CA SER A 67 3.90 8.43 -0.07
C SER A 67 3.51 9.83 -0.58
N PRO A 68 4.34 10.87 -0.34
CA PRO A 68 3.99 12.27 -0.63
C PRO A 68 3.76 12.57 -2.12
N LYS A 69 4.25 11.69 -3.01
CA LYS A 69 4.15 11.83 -4.47
C LYS A 69 3.00 11.02 -5.07
N CYS A 70 2.17 10.38 -4.25
CA CYS A 70 1.01 9.63 -4.73
C CYS A 70 0.08 10.57 -5.53
N ALA A 71 -0.18 10.26 -6.81
CA ALA A 71 -0.99 11.15 -7.65
C ALA A 71 -2.42 11.32 -7.12
N PHE A 72 -2.96 10.33 -6.40
CA PHE A 72 -4.25 10.46 -5.71
C PHE A 72 -4.29 11.68 -4.77
N LEU A 73 -3.19 11.97 -4.05
CA LEU A 73 -3.11 13.11 -3.13
C LEU A 73 -3.07 14.47 -3.85
N ILE A 74 -2.71 14.47 -5.14
CA ILE A 74 -2.50 15.69 -5.95
C ILE A 74 -3.76 16.03 -6.74
N VAL A 75 -4.59 15.04 -7.07
CA VAL A 75 -5.83 15.23 -7.82
C VAL A 75 -6.82 16.03 -6.96
N LYS A 76 -7.27 17.18 -7.47
CA LYS A 76 -8.22 18.08 -6.79
C LYS A 76 -9.69 17.82 -7.15
N LYS A 77 -9.93 17.07 -8.22
CA LYS A 77 -11.28 16.74 -8.73
C LYS A 77 -11.80 15.49 -8.06
N GLN A 78 -13.11 15.41 -7.85
CA GLN A 78 -13.75 14.15 -7.52
C GLN A 78 -13.63 13.19 -8.71
N PHE A 79 -13.62 11.88 -8.47
CA PHE A 79 -13.40 10.89 -9.54
C PHE A 79 -14.49 10.95 -10.62
N GLU A 80 -15.71 11.27 -10.22
CA GLU A 80 -16.90 11.40 -11.06
C GLU A 80 -16.83 12.64 -11.98
N GLU A 81 -15.97 13.60 -11.66
CA GLU A 81 -15.77 14.84 -12.43
C GLU A 81 -14.59 14.75 -13.42
N LEU A 82 -13.87 13.63 -13.44
CA LEU A 82 -12.76 13.43 -14.34
C LEU A 82 -13.26 13.22 -15.77
N THR A 83 -12.62 13.89 -16.73
CA THR A 83 -12.76 13.52 -18.13
C THR A 83 -12.12 12.16 -18.38
N LEU A 84 -12.53 11.45 -19.44
CA LEU A 84 -11.90 10.18 -19.83
C LEU A 84 -10.37 10.32 -20.01
N GLY A 85 -9.90 11.42 -20.59
CA GLY A 85 -8.48 11.67 -20.78
C GLY A 85 -7.71 11.87 -19.47
N GLU A 86 -8.31 12.51 -18.46
CA GLU A 86 -7.73 12.65 -17.12
C GLU A 86 -7.71 11.30 -16.38
N PHE A 87 -8.81 10.55 -16.46
CA PHE A 87 -8.90 9.21 -15.90
C PHE A 87 -7.82 8.28 -16.47
N LEU A 88 -7.68 8.21 -17.80
CA LEU A 88 -6.66 7.37 -18.44
C LEU A 88 -5.22 7.76 -18.07
N LYS A 89 -4.95 9.05 -17.83
CA LYS A 89 -3.65 9.50 -17.33
C LYS A 89 -3.40 8.98 -15.91
N LEU A 90 -4.39 9.06 -15.03
CA LEU A 90 -4.27 8.55 -13.67
C LEU A 90 -4.14 7.03 -13.63
N ASP A 91 -4.93 6.31 -14.43
CA ASP A 91 -4.87 4.85 -14.49
C ASP A 91 -3.53 4.37 -15.05
N LYS A 92 -2.97 5.07 -16.05
CA LYS A 92 -1.60 4.83 -16.52
C LYS A 92 -0.56 4.96 -15.40
N GLU A 93 -0.66 6.00 -14.57
CA GLU A 93 0.28 6.17 -13.45
C GLU A 93 0.06 5.10 -12.37
N ARG A 94 -1.19 4.72 -12.09
CA ARG A 94 -1.50 3.60 -11.19
C ARG A 94 -0.92 2.28 -11.71
N ALA A 95 -1.06 1.99 -13.00
CA ALA A 95 -0.50 0.79 -13.62
C ALA A 95 1.03 0.74 -13.48
N LYS A 96 1.71 1.87 -13.69
CA LYS A 96 3.15 1.98 -13.43
C LYS A 96 3.50 1.72 -11.97
N ASN A 97 2.75 2.28 -11.02
CA ASN A 97 2.97 2.05 -9.59
C ASN A 97 2.83 0.56 -9.23
N LYS A 98 1.84 -0.12 -9.82
CA LYS A 98 1.65 -1.56 -9.64
C LYS A 98 2.85 -2.36 -10.15
N ILE A 99 3.28 -2.11 -11.38
CA ILE A 99 4.45 -2.76 -11.98
C ILE A 99 5.69 -2.51 -11.11
N ALA A 100 5.93 -1.26 -10.70
CA ALA A 100 7.07 -0.92 -9.87
C ALA A 100 7.08 -1.69 -8.53
N LYS A 101 5.92 -1.80 -7.86
CA LYS A 101 5.80 -2.60 -6.62
C LYS A 101 6.14 -4.08 -6.87
N GLU A 102 5.54 -4.69 -7.88
CA GLU A 102 5.76 -6.11 -8.20
C GLU A 102 7.22 -6.39 -8.59
N THR A 103 7.83 -5.53 -9.41
CA THR A 103 9.25 -5.65 -9.79
C THR A 103 10.16 -5.52 -8.58
N ASN A 104 9.93 -4.54 -7.69
CA ASN A 104 10.72 -4.37 -6.48
C ASN A 104 10.59 -5.58 -5.54
N SER A 105 9.40 -6.17 -5.43
CA SER A 105 9.19 -7.39 -4.64
C SER A 105 10.00 -8.57 -5.19
N LYS A 106 9.91 -8.81 -6.51
CA LYS A 106 10.68 -9.88 -7.17
C LYS A 106 12.19 -9.66 -7.07
N GLN A 107 12.64 -8.41 -7.14
CA GLN A 107 14.05 -8.08 -6.94
C GLN A 107 14.52 -8.48 -5.55
N LYS A 108 13.76 -8.16 -4.50
CA LYS A 108 14.10 -8.54 -3.11
C LYS A 108 14.16 -10.07 -2.92
N GLU A 109 13.18 -10.79 -3.46
CA GLU A 109 13.15 -12.26 -3.43
C GLU A 109 14.39 -12.86 -4.10
N PHE A 110 14.78 -12.32 -5.25
CA PHE A 110 16.00 -12.73 -5.94
C PHE A 110 17.26 -12.41 -5.12
N GLU A 111 17.33 -11.23 -4.51
CA GLU A 111 18.45 -10.83 -3.63
C GLU A 111 18.58 -11.73 -2.39
N GLU A 112 17.48 -12.13 -1.76
CA GLU A 112 17.46 -13.07 -0.64
C GLU A 112 17.90 -14.47 -1.06
N THR A 113 17.43 -14.94 -2.22
CA THR A 113 17.85 -16.21 -2.82
C THR A 113 19.35 -16.20 -3.09
N ALA A 114 19.86 -15.11 -3.68
CA ALA A 114 21.29 -14.97 -3.99
C ALA A 114 22.16 -14.98 -2.73
N LYS A 115 21.74 -14.33 -1.64
CA LYS A 115 22.43 -14.37 -0.34
C LYS A 115 22.49 -15.79 0.22
N THR A 116 21.38 -16.52 0.16
CA THR A 116 21.29 -17.90 0.64
C THR A 116 22.23 -18.82 -0.15
N VAL A 117 22.18 -18.74 -1.49
CA VAL A 117 23.05 -19.53 -2.37
C VAL A 117 24.52 -19.22 -2.11
N ARG A 118 24.87 -17.94 -1.97
CA ARG A 118 26.24 -17.53 -1.64
C ARG A 118 26.73 -18.13 -0.33
N TYR A 119 25.92 -18.05 0.72
CA TYR A 119 26.25 -18.65 2.01
C TYR A 119 26.48 -20.16 1.89
N SER A 120 25.64 -20.88 1.14
CA SER A 120 25.82 -22.32 0.90
C SER A 120 27.13 -22.64 0.17
N ILE A 121 27.51 -21.84 -0.83
CA ILE A 121 28.79 -22.02 -1.53
C ILE A 121 29.97 -21.82 -0.57
N GLU A 122 29.93 -20.76 0.25
CA GLU A 122 31.00 -20.47 1.22
C GLU A 122 31.16 -21.61 2.26
N GLN A 123 30.05 -22.22 2.70
CA GLN A 123 30.08 -23.38 3.60
C GLN A 123 30.68 -24.63 2.94
N LEU A 124 30.37 -24.89 1.67
CA LEU A 124 30.93 -26.05 0.95
C LEU A 124 32.44 -25.93 0.76
N VAL A 125 32.93 -24.74 0.40
CA VAL A 125 34.37 -24.46 0.24
C VAL A 125 35.12 -24.59 1.57
N ALA A 126 34.49 -24.26 2.71
CA ALA A 126 35.12 -24.35 4.02
C ALA A 126 35.27 -25.79 4.55
N LEU A 127 34.68 -26.79 3.88
CA LEU A 127 34.76 -28.21 4.23
C LEU A 127 35.86 -28.96 3.47
N GLU A 128 36.49 -28.31 2.48
CA GLU A 128 37.63 -28.82 1.71
C GLU A 128 38.97 -28.36 2.32
#